data_AF-A0A7Y7XJT1-F1
#
_entry.id   AF-A0A7Y7XJT1-F1
#
_cell.length_a   1.000
_cell.length_b   1.000
_cell.length_c   1.000
_cell.angle_alpha   90.00
_cell.angle_beta   90.00
_cell.angle_gamma   90.00
#
_symmetry.space_group_name_H-M   'P 1'
#
loop_
_entity.id
_entity.type
_entity.pdbx_description
1 polymer ?
#
loop_
_entity_poly.entity_id
_entity_poly.type
_entity_poly.pdbx_seq_one_letter_code
_entity_poly.pdbx_strand_id
1 'polypeptide(L)'
;QTWEPVKSLYALATDSPKSLGFIEMTQSAPHFIHLYCVKHPAKGRKHQRVTGSIAKNKLSRQSARREREPWLLASNLPESEWNPAKVVAIYKKRMQIEEGFRDVKSEHLG
;
A
#
# COMPACT_ATOMS: atom_id res chain seq x y z
N GLN A 1 14.20 -24.23 -2.79
CA GLN A 1 13.76 -22.82 -2.74
C GLN A 1 13.49 -22.45 -1.28
N THR A 2 14.04 -21.36 -0.76
CA THR A 2 13.70 -20.84 0.57
C THR A 2 12.66 -19.75 0.42
N TRP A 3 11.51 -19.86 1.09
CA TRP A 3 10.46 -18.84 1.05
C TRP A 3 10.81 -17.65 1.92
N GLU A 4 10.69 -16.45 1.38
CA GLU A 4 10.95 -15.22 2.11
C GLU A 4 9.65 -14.50 2.54
N PRO A 5 9.63 -13.88 3.73
CA PRO A 5 8.50 -13.06 4.14
C PRO A 5 8.42 -11.80 3.28
N VAL A 6 7.20 -11.40 2.89
CA VAL A 6 6.92 -10.17 2.13
C VAL A 6 7.65 -8.92 2.66
N LYS A 7 7.84 -8.85 3.98
CA LYS A 7 8.52 -7.72 4.63
C LYS A 7 10.01 -7.61 4.31
N SER A 8 10.68 -8.68 3.86
CA SER A 8 12.08 -8.60 3.40
C SER A 8 12.20 -7.64 2.22
N LEU A 9 11.18 -7.62 1.35
CA LEU A 9 11.12 -6.78 0.15
C LEU A 9 10.94 -5.28 0.47
N TYR A 10 10.52 -4.92 1.69
CA TYR A 10 10.32 -3.52 2.06
C TYR A 10 11.63 -2.72 2.06
N ALA A 11 12.77 -3.39 2.30
CA ALA A 11 14.08 -2.78 2.23
C ALA A 11 14.43 -2.29 0.81
N LEU A 12 13.81 -2.88 -0.21
CA LEU A 12 14.01 -2.49 -1.59
C LEU A 12 13.23 -1.20 -1.91
N ALA A 13 12.14 -0.89 -1.22
CA ALA A 13 11.27 0.21 -1.61
C ALA A 13 11.93 1.59 -1.51
N THR A 14 11.88 2.34 -2.60
CA THR A 14 12.38 3.72 -2.74
C THR A 14 11.22 4.71 -2.90
N ASP A 15 11.50 6.01 -2.89
CA ASP A 15 10.49 7.05 -3.16
C ASP A 15 9.95 7.04 -4.59
N SER A 16 10.71 6.45 -5.52
CA SER A 16 10.31 6.21 -6.89
C SER A 16 9.74 4.80 -7.08
N PRO A 17 8.60 4.64 -7.80
CA PRO A 17 8.05 3.33 -8.18
C PRO A 17 9.05 2.47 -8.94
N LYS A 18 9.13 1.18 -8.58
CA LYS A 18 10.03 0.23 -9.24
C LYS A 18 9.41 -1.14 -9.41
N SER A 19 9.81 -1.83 -10.48
CA SER A 19 9.55 -3.25 -10.68
C SER A 19 10.52 -4.07 -9.82
N LEU A 20 10.00 -5.10 -9.17
CA LEU A 20 10.78 -6.15 -8.50
C LEU A 20 10.87 -7.41 -9.38
N GLY A 21 10.31 -7.37 -10.59
CA GLY A 21 10.32 -8.46 -11.55
C GLY A 21 9.14 -9.43 -11.40
N PHE A 22 9.25 -10.53 -12.13
CA PHE A 22 8.26 -11.61 -12.17
C PHE A 22 8.59 -12.63 -11.09
N ILE A 23 7.74 -12.68 -10.05
CA ILE A 23 8.01 -13.42 -8.82
C ILE A 23 6.97 -14.53 -8.65
N GLU A 24 7.44 -15.69 -8.22
CA GLU A 24 6.61 -16.81 -7.80
C GLU A 24 5.96 -16.51 -6.44
N MET A 25 4.63 -16.54 -6.40
CA MET A 25 3.85 -16.29 -5.21
C MET A 25 3.23 -17.57 -4.65
N THR A 26 3.34 -17.71 -3.33
CA THR A 26 2.79 -18.76 -2.47
C THR A 26 3.36 -20.17 -2.67
N GLN A 27 3.60 -20.87 -1.56
CA GLN A 27 4.14 -22.23 -1.58
C GLN A 27 3.13 -23.29 -2.00
N SER A 28 1.84 -23.08 -1.68
CA SER A 28 0.79 -24.07 -1.89
C SER A 28 0.13 -24.01 -3.27
N ALA A 29 0.15 -22.84 -3.92
CA ALA A 29 -0.43 -22.63 -5.25
C ALA A 29 0.44 -21.65 -6.05
N PRO A 30 1.62 -22.11 -6.53
CA PRO A 30 2.57 -21.23 -7.20
C PRO A 30 1.94 -20.54 -8.40
N HIS A 31 1.99 -19.22 -8.39
CA HIS A 31 1.66 -18.42 -9.57
C HIS A 31 2.69 -17.32 -9.73
N PHE A 32 3.06 -17.02 -10.96
CA PHE A 32 3.99 -15.93 -11.23
C PHE A 32 3.23 -14.63 -11.47
N ILE A 33 3.75 -13.53 -10.91
CA ILE A 33 3.14 -12.22 -11.07
C ILE A 33 4.21 -11.13 -11.03
N HIS A 34 3.98 -10.02 -11.74
CA HIS A 34 4.85 -8.86 -11.65
C HIS A 34 4.59 -8.14 -10.34
N LEU A 35 5.67 -7.87 -9.61
CA LEU A 35 5.61 -7.19 -8.33
C LEU A 35 6.24 -5.80 -8.45
N TYR A 36 5.60 -4.82 -7.84
CA TYR A 36 6.03 -3.43 -7.87
C TYR A 36 6.10 -2.89 -6.46
N CYS A 37 7.01 -1.96 -6.18
CA CYS A 37 7.07 -1.30 -4.88
C CYS A 37 7.33 0.21 -4.96
N VAL A 38 6.83 0.93 -3.96
CA VAL A 38 7.07 2.37 -3.76
C VAL A 38 6.92 2.71 -2.29
N LYS A 39 7.73 3.64 -1.79
CA LYS A 39 7.68 4.15 -0.42
C LYS A 39 7.39 5.64 -0.45
N HIS A 40 6.24 6.06 0.05
CA HIS A 40 5.94 7.49 0.09
C HIS A 40 6.68 8.19 1.24
N PRO A 41 7.15 9.44 1.02
CA PRO A 41 7.72 10.23 2.09
C PRO A 41 6.66 10.52 3.15
N ALA A 42 7.10 10.58 4.41
CA ALA A 42 6.21 10.87 5.51
C ALA A 42 5.67 12.30 5.41
N LYS A 43 4.35 12.46 5.33
CA LYS A 43 3.68 13.78 5.26
C LYS A 43 3.53 14.48 6.63
N GLY A 44 4.18 13.98 7.68
CA GLY A 44 4.09 14.56 9.03
C GLY A 44 2.73 14.45 9.74
N ARG A 45 1.72 13.81 9.14
CA ARG A 45 0.39 13.63 9.73
C ARG A 45 0.46 12.89 11.08
N LYS A 46 -0.25 13.40 12.08
CA LYS A 46 -0.39 12.80 13.42
C LYS A 46 -1.85 12.77 13.80
N HIS A 47 -2.28 11.68 14.43
CA HIS A 47 -3.62 11.59 14.99
C HIS A 47 -3.72 12.50 16.23
N GLN A 48 -4.50 13.56 16.10
CA GLN A 48 -4.77 14.52 17.18
C GLN A 48 -6.10 14.15 17.85
N ARG A 49 -6.13 14.24 19.17
CA ARG A 49 -7.36 14.12 19.96
C ARG A 49 -8.13 15.44 19.91
N VAL A 50 -9.39 15.42 20.32
CA VAL A 50 -10.22 16.63 20.51
C VAL A 50 -9.52 17.67 21.40
N THR A 51 -8.69 17.23 22.35
CA THR A 51 -7.91 18.10 23.25
C THR A 51 -6.65 18.70 22.61
N GLY A 52 -6.41 18.49 21.30
CA GLY A 52 -5.21 18.94 20.59
C GLY A 52 -3.95 18.10 20.86
N SER A 53 -4.00 17.19 21.84
CA SER A 53 -2.88 16.29 22.17
C SER A 53 -2.73 15.15 21.13
N ILE A 54 -1.48 14.72 20.88
CA ILE A 54 -1.21 13.59 19.99
C ILE A 54 -1.64 12.29 20.66
N ALA A 55 -2.40 11.46 19.95
CA ALA A 55 -2.77 10.13 20.41
C ALA A 55 -1.54 9.21 20.55
N LYS A 56 -1.32 8.66 21.75
CA LYS A 56 -0.20 7.76 22.06
C LYS A 56 -0.61 6.29 22.26
N ASN A 57 -1.88 5.94 22.06
CA ASN A 57 -2.38 4.59 22.33
C ASN A 57 -1.85 3.54 21.32
N LYS A 58 -1.90 2.25 21.69
CA LYS A 58 -1.33 1.14 20.90
C LYS A 58 -1.91 1.09 19.48
N LEU A 59 -3.23 1.20 19.35
CA LEU A 59 -3.94 1.16 18.07
C LEU A 59 -3.49 2.29 17.14
N SER A 60 -3.47 3.53 17.64
CA SER A 60 -3.01 4.70 16.88
C SER A 60 -1.57 4.55 16.41
N ARG A 61 -0.68 3.99 17.24
CA ARG A 61 0.71 3.72 16.84
C ARG A 61 0.83 2.60 15.82
N GLN A 62 0.01 1.55 15.94
CA GLN A 62 -0.03 0.46 14.97
C GLN A 62 -0.50 0.95 13.60
N SER A 63 -1.59 1.72 13.55
CA SER A 63 -2.05 2.35 12.31
C SER A 63 -0.98 3.29 11.75
N ALA A 64 -0.39 4.17 12.56
CA ALA A 64 0.67 5.07 12.10
C ALA A 64 1.91 4.31 11.56
N ARG A 65 2.22 3.12 12.07
CA ARG A 65 3.28 2.27 11.52
C ARG A 65 2.88 1.68 10.17
N ARG A 66 1.66 1.14 10.05
CA ARG A 66 1.13 0.56 8.81
C ARG A 66 1.08 1.58 7.68
N GLU A 67 0.63 2.80 7.95
CA GLU A 67 0.58 3.90 6.97
C GLU A 67 1.96 4.35 6.46
N ARG A 68 3.05 3.97 7.15
CA ARG A 68 4.43 4.26 6.73
C ARG A 68 5.08 3.09 6.00
N GLU A 69 4.44 1.93 5.96
CA GLU A 69 4.95 0.78 5.21
C GLU A 69 4.90 1.11 3.71
N PRO A 70 5.90 0.65 2.93
CA PRO A 70 5.86 0.83 1.49
C PRO A 70 4.69 0.07 0.88
N TRP A 71 4.19 0.56 -0.24
CA TRP A 71 3.25 -0.20 -1.05
C TRP A 71 4.00 -1.28 -1.80
N LEU A 72 3.47 -2.50 -1.74
CA LEU A 72 3.89 -3.65 -2.52
C LEU A 72 2.68 -4.13 -3.31
N LEU A 73 2.76 -4.05 -4.63
CA LEU A 73 1.63 -4.23 -5.55
C LEU A 73 1.94 -5.39 -6.47
N ALA A 74 1.08 -6.41 -6.48
CA ALA A 74 1.11 -7.45 -7.48
C ALA A 74 0.13 -7.08 -8.60
N SER A 75 0.57 -7.20 -9.86
CA SER A 75 -0.28 -6.87 -11.01
C SER A 75 -0.04 -7.84 -12.15
N ASN A 76 -1.14 -8.22 -12.82
CA ASN A 76 -1.16 -8.99 -14.06
C ASN A 76 -1.23 -8.10 -15.32
N LEU A 77 -1.08 -6.77 -15.17
CA LEU A 77 -1.05 -5.85 -16.28
C LEU A 77 0.22 -6.06 -17.12
N PRO A 78 0.13 -6.01 -18.47
CA PRO A 78 1.27 -6.31 -19.34
C PRO A 78 2.36 -5.25 -19.22
N GLU A 79 3.59 -5.68 -18.90
CA GLU A 79 4.73 -4.79 -18.65
C GLU A 79 5.12 -3.94 -19.87
N SER A 80 4.79 -4.40 -21.10
CA SER A 80 4.97 -3.66 -22.35
C SER A 80 4.23 -2.32 -22.36
N GLU A 81 3.10 -2.23 -21.67
CA GLU A 81 2.24 -1.03 -21.64
C GLU A 81 2.23 -0.35 -20.26
N TRP A 82 2.48 -1.14 -19.20
CA TRP A 82 2.30 -0.76 -17.81
C TRP A 82 3.62 -0.74 -17.05
N ASN A 83 4.30 0.41 -17.10
CA ASN A 83 5.48 0.63 -16.27
C ASN A 83 5.09 0.82 -14.78
N PRO A 84 6.07 0.71 -13.84
CA PRO A 84 5.81 0.83 -12.41
C PRO A 84 5.07 2.11 -12.00
N ALA A 85 5.35 3.23 -12.68
CA ALA A 85 4.71 4.51 -12.38
C ALA A 85 3.21 4.48 -12.72
N LYS A 86 2.82 3.89 -13.86
CA LYS A 86 1.40 3.74 -14.25
C LYS A 86 0.65 2.80 -13.29
N VAL A 87 1.26 1.68 -12.92
CA VAL A 87 0.67 0.72 -11.98
C VAL A 87 0.40 1.39 -10.63
N VAL A 88 1.40 2.09 -10.08
CA VAL A 88 1.25 2.84 -8.82
C VAL A 88 0.21 3.97 -8.96
N ALA A 89 0.19 4.67 -10.10
CA ALA A 89 -0.75 5.77 -10.33
C ALA A 89 -2.21 5.30 -10.32
N ILE A 90 -2.52 4.15 -10.92
CA ILE A 90 -3.87 3.57 -10.85
C ILE A 90 -4.19 3.09 -9.45
N TYR A 91 -3.26 2.38 -8.79
CA TYR A 91 -3.50 1.91 -7.43
C TYR A 91 -3.77 3.06 -6.46
N LYS A 92 -3.11 4.21 -6.65
CA LYS A 92 -3.35 5.43 -5.86
C LYS A 92 -4.80 5.93 -5.93
N LYS A 93 -5.52 5.67 -7.03
CA LYS A 93 -6.93 6.04 -7.19
C LYS A 93 -7.88 5.19 -6.33
N ARG A 94 -7.43 4.04 -5.82
CA ARG A 94 -8.23 3.11 -4.99
C ARG A 94 -8.83 3.80 -3.76
N MET A 95 -8.11 4.73 -3.13
CA MET A 95 -8.62 5.46 -1.96
C MET A 95 -9.87 6.31 -2.28
N GLN A 96 -9.91 6.99 -3.42
CA GLN A 96 -11.07 7.80 -3.83
C GLN A 96 -12.31 6.92 -4.03
N ILE A 97 -12.11 5.72 -4.56
CA ILE A 97 -13.17 4.74 -4.77
C ILE A 97 -13.72 4.25 -3.43
N GLU A 98 -12.86 3.88 -2.48
CA GLU A 98 -13.29 3.44 -1.14
C GLU A 98 -13.95 4.54 -0.30
N GLU A 99 -13.46 5.78 -0.39
CA GLU A 99 -14.08 6.95 0.25
C GLU A 99 -15.46 7.25 -0.36
N GLY A 100 -15.55 7.30 -1.69
CA GLY A 100 -16.84 7.49 -2.38
C GLY A 100 -17.87 6.42 -2.02
N PHE A 101 -17.45 5.15 -1.89
CA PHE A 101 -18.35 4.10 -1.41
C PHE A 101 -18.78 4.29 0.05
N ARG A 102 -17.92 4.79 0.94
CA ARG A 102 -18.31 5.08 2.34
C ARG A 102 -19.29 6.24 2.45
N ASP A 103 -19.09 7.30 1.67
CA ASP A 103 -19.96 8.48 1.68
C ASP A 103 -21.37 8.11 1.18
N VAL A 104 -21.46 7.33 0.10
CA VAL A 104 -22.74 6.82 -0.44
C VAL A 104 -23.48 5.90 0.55
N LYS A 105 -22.75 5.22 1.45
CA LYS A 105 -23.36 4.35 2.48
C LYS A 105 -23.73 5.11 3.76
N SER A 106 -23.36 6.38 3.88
CA SER A 106 -23.59 7.22 5.07
C SER A 106 -24.81 8.15 4.94
N GLU A 107 -25.59 8.07 3.86
CA GLU A 107 -26.83 8.86 3.63
C GLU A 107 -28.01 8.52 4.58
N HIS A 108 -27.77 7.92 5.75
CA HIS A 108 -28.81 7.58 6.73
C HIS A 108 -28.52 8.12 8.14
N LEU A 109 -28.01 9.34 8.25
CA LEU A 109 -28.01 10.12 9.48
C LEU A 109 -28.29 11.60 9.15
N GLY A 110 -29.56 11.90 8.87
CA GLY A 110 -30.17 13.21 9.00
C GLY A 110 -31.39 13.07 9.90
#